data_AF-A0A949XTQ9-F1
#
_entry.id   AF-A0A949XTQ9-F1
#
_cell.length_a   1.000
_cell.length_b   1.000
_cell.length_c   1.000
_cell.angle_alpha   90.00
_cell.angle_beta   90.00
_cell.angle_gamma   90.00
#
_symmetry.space_group_name_H-M   'P 1'
#
loop_
_entity.id
_entity.type
_entity.pdbx_description
1 polymer ?
#
loop_
_entity_poly.entity_id
_entity_poly.type
_entity_poly.pdbx_seq_one_letter_code
_entity_poly.pdbx_strand_id
1 'polypeptide(L)' 'MENDNANPSRPPSRGFGLSHDAWGRLILIDDEGRRFVGVEPVRAFPISEPGSWISICDAEGREILSVESLADL' A
#
# COMPACT_ATOMS: atom_id res chain seq x y z
N MET A 1 14.39 28.58 -23.45
CA MET A 1 15.16 27.90 -22.38
C MET A 1 14.11 27.26 -21.51
N GLU A 2 13.91 25.95 -21.74
CA GLU A 2 13.11 25.04 -20.92
C GLU A 2 13.48 25.20 -19.45
N ASN A 3 12.49 25.17 -18.56
CA ASN A 3 12.75 24.88 -17.16
C ASN A 3 11.65 23.93 -16.67
N ASP A 4 11.99 22.64 -16.76
CA ASP A 4 11.64 21.53 -15.89
C ASP A 4 10.39 21.69 -15.02
N ASN A 5 9.27 21.20 -15.54
CA ASN A 5 8.20 20.66 -14.70
C ASN A 5 8.72 19.35 -14.06
N ALA A 6 9.54 19.47 -13.03
CA ALA A 6 9.98 18.35 -12.21
C ALA A 6 8.76 17.79 -11.48
N ASN A 7 8.11 16.80 -12.10
CA ASN A 7 7.14 15.94 -11.43
C ASN A 7 7.89 15.30 -10.25
N PRO A 8 7.55 15.59 -8.98
CA PRO A 8 8.29 15.03 -7.86
C PRO A 8 8.14 13.51 -7.91
N SER A 9 9.30 12.85 -8.02
CA SER A 9 9.55 11.42 -8.03
C SER A 9 8.39 10.59 -7.48
N ARG A 10 7.61 9.95 -8.37
CA ARG A 10 6.75 8.84 -7.96
C ARG A 10 7.65 7.86 -7.21
N PRO A 11 7.38 7.52 -5.93
CA PRO A 11 8.19 6.52 -5.25
C PRO A 11 8.19 5.24 -6.09
N PRO A 12 9.27 4.43 -6.02
CA PRO A 12 9.32 3.19 -6.77
C PRO A 12 8.07 2.39 -6.43
N SER A 13 7.15 2.26 -7.39
CA SER A 13 5.95 1.45 -7.26
C SER A 13 6.42 0.03 -7.03
N ARG A 14 6.52 -0.37 -5.75
CA ARG A 14 6.78 -1.75 -5.33
C ARG A 14 5.74 -2.61 -6.05
N GLY A 15 6.16 -3.76 -6.58
CA GLY A 15 5.43 -4.54 -7.58
C GLY A 15 4.14 -5.23 -7.09
N PHE A 16 3.41 -4.62 -6.16
CA PHE A 16 2.12 -5.11 -5.69
C PHE A 16 0.97 -4.31 -6.30
N GLY A 17 -0.22 -4.90 -6.33
CA GLY A 17 -1.44 -4.27 -6.82
C GLY A 17 -2.55 -4.32 -5.78
N LEU A 18 -3.27 -3.21 -5.62
CA LEU A 18 -4.45 -3.11 -4.75
C LEU A 18 -5.70 -2.85 -5.57
N SER A 19 -6.79 -3.55 -5.24
CA SER A 19 -8.08 -3.37 -5.88
C SER A 19 -9.22 -3.73 -4.94
N HIS A 20 -10.43 -3.25 -5.20
CA HIS A 20 -11.62 -3.69 -4.48
C HIS A 20 -12.34 -4.76 -5.30
N ASP A 21 -12.87 -5.78 -4.62
CA ASP A 21 -13.78 -6.74 -5.24
C ASP A 21 -15.22 -6.18 -5.34
N ALA A 22 -16.11 -6.93 -6.00
CA ALA A 22 -17.52 -6.53 -6.16
C ALA A 22 -18.30 -6.41 -4.83
N TRP A 23 -17.76 -6.96 -3.74
CA TRP A 23 -18.32 -6.89 -2.38
C TRP A 23 -17.65 -5.80 -1.54
N GLY A 24 -16.74 -5.00 -2.12
CA GLY A 24 -16.03 -3.91 -1.45
C GLY A 24 -14.86 -4.37 -0.58
N ARG A 25 -14.42 -5.63 -0.66
CA ARG A 25 -13.24 -6.12 0.06
C ARG A 25 -11.97 -5.72 -0.66
N LEU A 26 -10.94 -5.33 0.09
CA LEU A 26 -9.64 -5.04 -0.47
C LEU A 26 -8.94 -6.33 -0.89
N ILE A 27 -8.39 -6.33 -2.11
CA ILE A 27 -7.58 -7.39 -2.69
C ILE A 27 -6.17 -6.83 -2.84
N LEU A 28 -5.20 -7.59 -2.35
CA LEU A 28 -3.79 -7.39 -2.60
C LEU A 28 -3.27 -8.49 -3.53
N ILE A 29 -2.49 -8.09 -4.53
CA ILE A 29 -1.64 -8.97 -5.32
C ILE A 29 -0.19 -8.60 -4.98
N ASP A 30 0.59 -9.50 -4.39
CA ASP A 30 1.99 -9.24 -4.07
C ASP A 30 2.90 -9.28 -5.32
N ASP A 31 4.19 -9.02 -5.16
CA ASP A 31 5.16 -9.05 -6.27
C ASP A 31 5.40 -10.46 -6.84
N GLU A 32 5.09 -11.50 -6.07
CA GLU A 32 5.11 -12.89 -6.50
C GLU A 32 3.82 -13.30 -7.25
N GLY A 33 2.84 -12.39 -7.36
CA GLY A 33 1.54 -12.61 -8.00
C GLY A 33 0.53 -13.37 -7.13
N ARG A 34 0.80 -13.55 -5.83
CA ARG A 34 -0.14 -14.16 -4.89
C ARG A 34 -1.25 -13.20 -4.56
N ARG A 35 -2.47 -13.72 -4.54
CA ARG A 35 -3.68 -12.94 -4.30
C ARG A 35 -4.21 -13.16 -2.89
N PHE A 36 -4.33 -12.07 -2.13
CA PHE A 36 -4.93 -12.00 -0.81
C PHE A 36 -6.25 -11.22 -0.90
N VAL A 37 -7.34 -11.77 -0.38
CA VAL A 37 -8.68 -11.17 -0.46
C VAL A 37 -9.19 -10.88 0.94
N GLY A 38 -9.79 -9.69 1.13
CA GLY A 38 -10.21 -9.24 2.45
C GLY A 38 -9.02 -8.86 3.31
N VAL A 39 -8.01 -8.23 2.70
CA VAL A 39 -6.89 -7.68 3.45
C VAL A 39 -7.32 -6.39 4.14
N GLU A 40 -6.74 -6.11 5.30
CA GLU A 40 -7.08 -4.95 6.11
C GLU A 40 -5.86 -4.03 6.27
N PRO A 41 -5.96 -2.75 5.91
CA PRO A 41 -4.90 -1.78 6.15
C PRO A 41 -4.90 -1.37 7.63
N VAL A 42 -3.81 -1.67 8.32
CA VAL A 42 -3.55 -1.32 9.72
C VAL A 42 -2.51 -0.21 9.75
N ARG A 43 -2.86 0.93 10.35
CA ARG A 43 -1.87 1.99 10.60
C ARG A 43 -0.88 1.53 11.66
N ALA A 44 0.41 1.58 11.34
CA ALA A 44 1.47 1.32 12.29
C ALA A 44 1.87 2.60 13.03
N PHE A 45 2.57 2.44 14.14
CA PHE A 45 3.01 3.52 15.03
C PHE A 45 4.17 4.34 14.43
N PRO A 46 4.39 5.59 14.87
CA PRO A 46 3.71 6.31 15.97
C PRO A 46 2.49 7.15 15.53
N ILE A 47 1.54 7.37 16.44
CA ILE A 47 0.36 8.25 16.23
C ILE A 47 0.79 9.67 15.82
N SER A 48 1.97 10.11 16.26
CA SER A 48 2.57 11.40 15.92
C SER A 48 2.87 11.56 14.42
N GLU A 49 2.93 10.48 13.66
CA GLU A 49 3.24 10.45 12.23
C GLU A 49 2.15 9.67 11.47
N PRO A 50 0.92 10.20 11.39
CA PRO A 50 -0.26 9.46 10.92
C PRO A 50 -0.22 9.08 9.43
N GLY A 51 0.72 9.66 8.68
CA GLY A 51 0.94 9.38 7.26
C GLY A 51 2.00 8.31 7.00
N SER A 52 2.69 7.85 8.04
CA SER A 52 3.81 6.92 7.93
C SER A 52 3.43 5.53 8.41
N TRP A 53 3.98 4.52 7.74
CA TRP A 53 3.89 3.09 8.08
C TRP A 53 2.46 2.52 8.08
N ILE A 54 2.09 1.83 6.99
CA ILE A 54 0.82 1.12 6.86
C ILE A 54 1.14 -0.35 6.61
N SER A 55 0.66 -1.20 7.52
CA SER A 55 0.73 -2.65 7.40
C SER A 55 -0.54 -3.15 6.70
N ILE A 56 -0.41 -4.00 5.70
CA ILE A 56 -1.53 -4.72 5.10
C ILE A 56 -1.54 -6.11 5.70
N CYS A 57 -2.61 -6.42 6.43
CA CYS A 57 -2.78 -7.72 7.07
C CYS A 57 -3.77 -8.60 6.30
N ASP A 58 -3.60 -9.91 6.38
CA ASP A 58 -4.62 -10.87 5.95
C ASP A 58 -5.84 -10.85 6.90
N ALA A 59 -6.87 -11.64 6.55
CA ALA A 59 -8.07 -11.78 7.36
C ALA A 59 -7.82 -12.42 8.75
N GLU A 60 -6.66 -13.03 8.97
CA GLU A 60 -6.23 -13.59 10.27
C GLU A 60 -5.38 -12.58 11.07
N GLY A 61 -5.13 -11.38 10.53
CA GLY A 61 -4.33 -10.33 11.16
C GLY A 61 -2.82 -10.50 10.98
N ARG A 62 -2.36 -11.40 10.10
CA ARG A 62 -0.94 -11.55 9.80
C ARG A 62 -0.51 -10.50 8.79
N GLU A 63 0.59 -9.80 9.08
CA GLU A 63 1.19 -8.85 8.15
C GLU A 63 1.64 -9.55 6.86
N ILE A 64 1.20 -9.03 5.73
CA ILE A 64 1.62 -9.44 4.38
C ILE A 64 2.69 -8.48 3.86
N LEU A 65 2.47 -7.18 4.01
CA LEU A 65 3.43 -6.14 3.62
C LEU A 65 3.29 -4.90 4.49
N SER A 66 4.38 -4.12 4.55
CA SER A 66 4.39 -2.80 5.18
C SER A 66 4.88 -1.77 4.17
N VAL A 67 4.12 -0.69 4.00
CA VAL A 67 4.52 0.48 3.21
C VAL A 67 4.87 1.65 4.11
N GLU A 68 5.80 2.47 3.67
CA GLU A 68 6.27 3.62 4.45
C GLU A 68 5.28 4.79 4.39
N SER A 69 4.55 4.95 3.29
CA SER A 69 3.58 6.03 3.12
C SER A 69 2.31 5.54 2.42
N LEU A 70 1.19 6.21 2.69
CA LEU A 70 -0.04 6.04 1.89
C LEU A 70 0.19 6.39 0.41
N ALA A 71 1.17 7.25 0.11
CA ALA A 71 1.53 7.61 -1.26
C ALA A 71 2.15 6.45 -2.05
N ASP A 72 2.52 5.35 -1.37
CA ASP A 72 3.07 4.14 -1.99
C ASP A 72 1.98 3.08 -2.32
N LEU A 73 0.71 3.31 -1.94
CA LEU A 73 -0.42 2.40 -2.16
C LEU A 73 -1.22 2.71 -3.43
#